data_AF-A0A2S8F1Z4-F1
#
_entry.id   AF-A0A2S8F1Z4-F1
#
_cell.length_a   1.000
_cell.length_b   1.000
_cell.length_c   1.000
_cell.angle_alpha   90.00
_cell.angle_beta   90.00
_cell.angle_gamma   90.00
#
_symmetry.space_group_name_H-M   'P 1'
#
loop_
_entity.id
_entity.type
_entity.pdbx_description
1 polymer ?
#
loop_
_entity_poly.entity_id
_entity_poly.type
_entity_poly.pdbx_seq_one_letter_code
_entity_poly.pdbx_strand_id
1 'polypeptide(L)'
;MVDFTDREEVLAEVLPSEPARPKKITIIVVIAIILALLYLLGFLSAVPMLIMHVVSPGGFNFTPPSDDPQFKMQAEMQAEMQAKMAEVTQTYFIPLIILAFASLAVGVLLLYGSIQCLRRREVSDYRLLNNTFIFAMVLIVGNTITTVLMQIANWNIMESTLVMPETPNPQAAEMVKTFMMIFMAIGVGLGVAFQVAQFVYFAIARWVFSNYITTFDKS
;
A
#
# COMPACT_ATOMS: atom_id res chain seq x y z
N MET A 1 -34.49 8.20 -43.15
CA MET A 1 -33.19 7.99 -42.46
C MET A 1 -32.52 9.35 -42.41
N VAL A 2 -32.38 9.91 -41.21
CA VAL A 2 -31.67 11.18 -41.02
C VAL A 2 -30.19 10.84 -40.99
N ASP A 3 -29.43 11.43 -41.91
CA ASP A 3 -27.99 11.23 -42.01
C ASP A 3 -27.31 12.02 -40.88
N PHE A 4 -26.46 11.34 -40.10
CA PHE A 4 -25.83 11.89 -38.89
C PHE A 4 -24.34 12.21 -39.08
N THR A 5 -23.79 11.95 -40.26
CA THR A 5 -22.38 12.20 -40.63
C THR A 5 -22.00 13.69 -40.56
N ASP A 6 -22.91 14.59 -40.91
CA ASP A 6 -22.62 16.04 -40.89
C ASP A 6 -22.54 16.63 -39.47
N ARG A 7 -22.95 15.90 -38.44
CA ARG A 7 -22.89 16.40 -37.04
C ARG A 7 -21.56 16.12 -36.35
N GLU A 8 -20.76 15.17 -36.83
CA GLU A 8 -19.46 14.87 -36.22
C GLU A 8 -18.44 15.98 -36.48
N GLU A 9 -18.44 16.59 -37.67
CA GLU A 9 -17.54 17.70 -38.01
C GLU A 9 -17.90 18.98 -37.23
N VAL A 10 -19.19 19.28 -37.06
CA VAL A 10 -19.65 20.43 -36.26
C VAL A 10 -19.40 20.22 -34.76
N LEU A 11 -19.42 18.97 -34.27
CA LEU A 11 -19.06 18.65 -32.88
C LEU A 11 -17.54 18.72 -32.63
N ALA A 12 -16.72 18.44 -33.64
CA ALA A 12 -15.27 18.58 -33.56
C ALA A 12 -14.82 20.05 -33.56
N GLU A 13 -15.56 20.94 -34.23
CA GLU A 13 -15.26 22.38 -34.30
C GLU A 13 -15.64 23.15 -33.00
N VAL A 14 -16.55 22.61 -32.19
CA VAL A 14 -17.00 23.23 -30.91
C VAL A 14 -16.16 22.77 -29.71
N LEU A 15 -15.29 21.77 -29.86
CA LEU A 15 -14.29 21.48 -28.84
C LEU A 15 -13.14 22.48 -29.00
N PRO A 16 -12.99 23.48 -28.11
CA PRO A 16 -11.84 24.37 -28.18
C PRO A 16 -10.61 23.48 -28.18
N SER A 17 -9.76 23.63 -29.21
CA SER A 17 -8.48 22.94 -29.31
C SER A 17 -7.80 23.04 -27.95
N GLU A 18 -7.88 21.95 -27.20
CA GLU A 18 -7.51 21.96 -25.80
C GLU A 18 -6.05 22.44 -25.75
N PRO A 19 -5.70 23.48 -24.97
CA PRO A 19 -4.31 23.88 -24.84
C PRO A 19 -3.53 22.62 -24.48
N ALA A 20 -2.64 22.20 -25.38
CA ALA A 20 -2.02 20.88 -25.32
C ALA A 20 -1.36 20.74 -23.95
N ARG A 21 -1.93 19.87 -23.11
CA ARG A 21 -1.47 19.71 -21.73
C ARG A 21 0.01 19.34 -21.77
N PRO A 22 0.88 19.94 -20.93
CA PRO A 22 2.27 19.55 -20.90
C PRO A 22 2.36 18.05 -20.59
N LYS A 23 2.99 17.29 -21.49
CA LYS A 23 3.07 15.81 -21.41
C LYS A 23 3.51 15.30 -20.03
N LYS A 24 4.37 16.08 -19.34
CA LYS A 24 4.85 15.80 -17.98
C LYS A 24 3.73 15.76 -16.94
N ILE A 25 2.76 16.66 -17.00
CA ILE A 25 1.62 16.71 -16.07
C ILE A 25 0.71 15.51 -16.30
N THR A 26 0.44 15.16 -17.56
CA THR A 26 -0.38 13.97 -17.89
C THR A 26 0.24 12.69 -17.32
N ILE A 27 1.56 12.50 -17.49
CA ILE A 27 2.27 11.33 -16.95
C ILE A 27 2.12 11.26 -15.43
N ILE A 28 2.33 12.38 -14.73
CA ILE A 28 2.18 12.43 -13.27
C ILE A 28 0.75 12.05 -12.89
N VAL A 29 -0.26 12.63 -13.52
CA VAL A 29 -1.67 12.35 -13.22
C VAL A 29 -2.04 10.89 -13.45
N VAL A 30 -1.55 10.27 -14.53
CA VAL A 30 -1.80 8.85 -14.80
C VAL A 30 -1.16 7.95 -13.72
N ILE A 31 0.08 8.24 -13.32
CA ILE A 31 0.74 7.49 -12.24
C ILE A 31 -0.01 7.68 -10.92
N ALA A 32 -0.52 8.88 -10.64
CA ALA A 32 -1.31 9.15 -9.43
C ALA A 32 -2.62 8.35 -9.41
N ILE A 33 -3.27 8.14 -10.55
CA ILE A 33 -4.44 7.25 -10.68
C ILE A 33 -4.05 5.81 -10.37
N ILE A 34 -2.95 5.31 -10.93
CA ILE A 34 -2.47 3.94 -10.66
C ILE A 34 -2.19 3.76 -9.16
N LEU A 35 -1.47 4.70 -8.54
CA LEU A 35 -1.19 4.67 -7.10
C LEU A 35 -2.47 4.75 -6.26
N ALA A 36 -3.44 5.58 -6.66
CA ALA A 36 -4.74 5.66 -6.00
C ALA A 36 -5.45 4.31 -6.01
N LEU A 37 -5.49 3.62 -7.16
CA LEU A 37 -6.06 2.28 -7.26
C LEU A 37 -5.32 1.27 -6.36
N LEU A 38 -3.99 1.35 -6.27
CA LEU A 38 -3.22 0.50 -5.36
C LEU A 38 -3.56 0.75 -3.89
N TYR A 39 -3.79 2.01 -3.48
CA TYR A 39 -4.26 2.32 -2.11
C TYR A 39 -5.65 1.74 -1.85
N LEU A 40 -6.57 1.82 -2.82
CA LEU A 40 -7.91 1.24 -2.72
C LEU A 40 -7.84 -0.30 -2.60
N LEU A 41 -7.06 -0.94 -3.46
CA LEU A 41 -6.87 -2.40 -3.45
C LEU A 41 -6.19 -2.86 -2.14
N GLY A 42 -5.20 -2.11 -1.66
CA GLY A 42 -4.56 -2.36 -0.37
C GLY A 42 -5.52 -2.25 0.80
N PHE A 43 -6.43 -1.27 0.79
CA PHE A 43 -7.47 -1.17 1.82
C PHE A 43 -8.43 -2.36 1.79
N LEU A 44 -8.89 -2.75 0.59
CA LEU A 44 -9.82 -3.87 0.42
C LEU A 44 -9.24 -5.23 0.83
N SER A 45 -7.92 -5.41 0.74
CA SER A 45 -7.26 -6.65 1.18
C SER A 45 -6.85 -6.60 2.66
N ALA A 46 -6.28 -5.49 3.13
CA ALA A 46 -5.69 -5.40 4.46
C ALA A 46 -6.74 -5.28 5.57
N VAL A 47 -7.79 -4.48 5.39
CA VAL A 47 -8.76 -4.23 6.46
C VAL A 47 -9.59 -5.45 6.82
N PRO A 48 -10.17 -6.21 5.86
CA PRO A 48 -10.87 -7.45 6.19
C PRO A 48 -9.95 -8.47 6.87
N MET A 49 -8.69 -8.57 6.43
CA MET A 49 -7.70 -9.48 7.02
C MET A 49 -7.36 -9.10 8.47
N LEU A 50 -7.15 -7.81 8.75
CA LEU A 50 -6.90 -7.30 10.10
C LEU A 50 -8.11 -7.52 11.02
N ILE A 51 -9.33 -7.29 10.54
CA ILE A 51 -10.56 -7.55 11.31
C ILE A 51 -10.70 -9.05 11.59
N MET A 52 -10.48 -9.90 10.59
CA MET A 52 -10.53 -11.36 10.76
C MET A 52 -9.50 -11.86 11.77
N HIS A 53 -8.29 -11.30 11.79
CA HIS A 53 -7.26 -11.66 12.78
C HIS A 53 -7.63 -11.26 14.21
N VAL A 54 -8.34 -10.15 14.41
CA VAL A 54 -8.78 -9.72 15.75
C VAL A 54 -10.02 -10.49 16.21
N VAL A 55 -10.98 -10.74 15.31
CA VAL A 55 -12.24 -11.43 15.64
C VAL A 55 -12.04 -12.95 15.75
N SER A 56 -11.05 -13.51 15.03
CA SER A 56 -10.67 -14.92 15.11
C SER A 56 -9.14 -15.05 15.23
N PRO A 57 -8.57 -14.93 16.44
CA PRO A 57 -7.13 -15.06 16.70
C PRO A 57 -6.50 -16.43 16.37
N GLY A 58 -7.23 -17.35 15.73
CA GLY A 58 -6.74 -18.66 15.29
C GLY A 58 -7.27 -19.07 13.91
N GLY A 59 -7.72 -18.10 13.10
CA GLY A 59 -8.58 -18.30 11.93
C GLY A 59 -8.03 -19.17 10.79
N PHE A 60 -6.78 -19.63 10.84
CA PHE A 60 -6.23 -20.57 9.86
C PHE A 60 -5.20 -21.51 10.50
N ASN A 61 -5.64 -22.30 11.48
CA ASN A 61 -4.91 -23.52 11.84
C ASN A 61 -5.09 -24.55 10.70
N PHE A 62 -4.28 -24.41 9.65
CA PHE A 62 -4.19 -25.37 8.54
C PHE A 62 -3.27 -26.56 8.88
N THR A 63 -3.00 -26.82 10.15
CA THR A 63 -2.23 -27.99 10.53
C THR A 63 -3.16 -29.20 10.48
N PRO A 64 -3.01 -30.11 9.50
CA PRO A 64 -3.83 -31.31 9.45
C PRO A 64 -3.62 -32.10 10.74
N PRO A 65 -4.69 -32.67 11.33
CA PRO A 65 -4.54 -33.53 12.50
C PRO A 65 -3.64 -34.71 12.11
N SER A 66 -2.44 -34.74 12.69
CA SER A 66 -1.47 -35.81 12.51
C SER A 66 -1.21 -36.44 13.85
N ASP A 67 -1.22 -37.77 13.89
CA ASP A 67 -0.92 -38.54 15.10
C ASP A 67 0.59 -38.65 15.37
N ASP A 68 1.41 -38.24 14.41
CA ASP A 68 2.87 -38.26 14.55
C ASP A 68 3.35 -37.23 15.59
N PRO A 69 4.14 -37.65 16.59
CA PRO A 69 4.67 -36.78 17.64
C PRO A 69 5.46 -35.57 17.10
N GLN A 70 6.14 -35.74 15.96
CA GLN A 70 6.88 -34.65 15.31
C GLN A 70 5.97 -33.56 14.73
N PHE A 71 4.83 -33.95 14.17
CA PHE A 71 3.86 -33.00 13.62
C PHE A 71 3.12 -32.27 14.73
N LYS A 72 2.85 -32.94 15.87
CA LYS A 72 2.25 -32.30 17.05
C LYS A 72 3.18 -31.23 17.64
N MET A 73 4.46 -31.52 17.74
CA MET A 73 5.45 -30.56 18.25
C MET A 73 5.61 -29.36 17.31
N GLN A 74 5.64 -29.58 15.99
CA GLN A 74 5.61 -28.48 15.02
C GLN A 74 4.30 -27.68 15.08
N ALA A 75 3.16 -28.33 15.29
CA ALA A 75 1.87 -27.68 15.42
C ALA A 75 1.81 -26.78 16.66
N GLU A 76 2.31 -27.25 17.80
CA GLU A 76 2.38 -26.48 19.04
C GLU A 76 3.33 -25.28 18.90
N MET A 77 4.49 -25.48 18.28
CA MET A 77 5.45 -24.40 18.00
C MET A 77 4.89 -23.34 17.04
N GLN A 78 4.15 -23.78 16.01
CA GLN A 78 3.45 -22.87 15.10
C GLN A 78 2.31 -22.14 15.81
N ALA A 79 1.56 -22.81 16.68
CA ALA A 79 0.48 -22.20 17.45
C ALA A 79 1.02 -21.14 18.43
N GLU A 80 2.13 -21.41 19.11
CA GLU A 80 2.78 -20.43 20.00
C GLU A 80 3.32 -19.23 19.19
N MET A 81 3.93 -19.48 18.04
CA MET A 81 4.41 -18.43 17.15
C MET A 81 3.25 -17.58 16.61
N GLN A 82 2.15 -18.20 16.19
CA GLN A 82 0.94 -17.51 15.74
C GLN A 82 0.31 -16.69 16.86
N ALA A 83 0.24 -17.21 18.08
CA ALA A 83 -0.29 -16.47 19.23
C ALA A 83 0.54 -15.22 19.55
N LYS A 84 1.88 -15.33 19.55
CA LYS A 84 2.77 -14.18 19.77
C LYS A 84 2.69 -13.16 18.62
N MET A 85 2.59 -13.62 17.37
CA MET A 85 2.39 -12.73 16.22
C MET A 85 1.01 -12.04 16.25
N ALA A 86 -0.02 -12.73 16.75
CA ALA A 86 -1.34 -12.14 16.96
C ALA A 86 -1.31 -11.03 18.02
N GLU A 87 -0.53 -11.20 19.10
CA GLU A 87 -0.34 -10.16 20.13
C GLU A 87 0.35 -8.90 19.56
N VAL A 88 1.37 -9.08 18.71
CA VAL A 88 1.97 -7.95 17.97
C VAL A 88 0.93 -7.28 17.08
N THR A 89 0.15 -8.06 16.33
CA THR A 89 -0.90 -7.52 15.46
C THR A 89 -1.95 -6.75 16.26
N GLN A 90 -2.33 -7.22 17.44
CA GLN A 90 -3.24 -6.51 18.35
C GLN A 90 -2.63 -5.20 18.86
N THR A 91 -1.34 -5.19 19.21
CA THR A 91 -0.61 -3.99 19.65
C THR A 91 -0.60 -2.90 18.57
N TYR A 92 -0.40 -3.31 17.31
CA TYR A 92 -0.38 -2.38 16.17
C TYR A 92 -1.74 -2.21 15.49
N PHE A 93 -2.81 -2.86 15.98
CA PHE A 93 -4.12 -2.85 15.31
C PHE A 93 -4.69 -1.45 15.12
N ILE A 94 -4.72 -0.64 16.19
CA ILE A 94 -5.25 0.72 16.14
C ILE A 94 -4.43 1.59 15.16
N PRO A 95 -3.08 1.67 15.27
CA PRO A 95 -2.26 2.35 14.27
C PRO A 95 -2.52 1.89 12.83
N LEU A 96 -2.61 0.57 12.59
CA LEU A 96 -2.81 0.01 11.26
C LEU A 96 -4.18 0.38 10.68
N ILE A 97 -5.24 0.35 11.48
CA ILE A 97 -6.59 0.76 11.07
C ILE A 97 -6.62 2.26 10.74
N ILE A 98 -6.02 3.10 11.58
CA ILE A 98 -5.93 4.55 11.32
C ILE A 98 -5.19 4.81 10.00
N LEU A 99 -4.04 4.15 9.79
CA LEU A 99 -3.27 4.26 8.56
C LEU A 99 -4.03 3.72 7.35
N ALA A 100 -4.81 2.66 7.50
CA ALA A 100 -5.63 2.12 6.41
C ALA A 100 -6.72 3.11 5.98
N PHE A 101 -7.46 3.71 6.93
CA PHE A 101 -8.47 4.73 6.63
C PHE A 101 -7.84 6.01 6.07
N ALA A 102 -6.69 6.43 6.59
CA ALA A 102 -5.94 7.56 6.02
C ALA A 102 -5.48 7.26 4.58
N SER A 103 -5.02 6.04 4.31
CA SER A 103 -4.66 5.57 2.96
C SER A 103 -5.85 5.55 2.02
N LEU A 104 -7.02 5.11 2.49
CA LEU A 104 -8.26 5.17 1.73
C LEU A 104 -8.61 6.62 1.37
N ALA A 105 -8.57 7.54 2.34
CA ALA A 105 -8.88 8.94 2.12
C ALA A 105 -7.91 9.58 1.11
N VAL A 106 -6.60 9.35 1.25
CA VAL A 106 -5.58 9.82 0.31
C VAL A 106 -5.80 9.20 -1.08
N GLY A 107 -6.09 7.90 -1.17
CA GLY A 107 -6.38 7.21 -2.43
C GLY A 107 -7.59 7.83 -3.15
N VAL A 108 -8.68 8.08 -2.44
CA VAL A 108 -9.88 8.74 -3.01
C VAL A 108 -9.57 10.16 -3.47
N LEU A 109 -8.83 10.94 -2.68
CA LEU A 109 -8.43 12.30 -3.05
C LEU A 109 -7.48 12.33 -4.25
N LEU A 110 -6.54 11.37 -4.35
CA LEU A 110 -5.65 11.23 -5.50
C LEU A 110 -6.45 10.90 -6.76
N LEU A 111 -7.40 9.96 -6.68
CA LEU A 111 -8.24 9.56 -7.80
C LEU A 111 -9.13 10.71 -8.26
N TYR A 112 -9.85 11.33 -7.32
CA TYR A 112 -10.73 12.47 -7.60
C TYR A 112 -9.94 13.66 -8.17
N GLY A 113 -8.87 14.08 -7.50
CA GLY A 113 -8.04 15.21 -7.92
C GLY A 113 -7.40 14.97 -9.28
N SER A 114 -6.98 13.73 -9.57
CA SER A 114 -6.40 13.35 -10.86
C SER A 114 -7.43 13.36 -11.99
N ILE A 115 -8.65 12.84 -11.77
CA ILE A 115 -9.74 12.88 -12.75
C ILE A 115 -10.18 14.32 -13.01
N GLN A 116 -10.33 15.15 -11.97
CA GLN A 116 -10.70 16.55 -12.15
C GLN A 116 -9.61 17.36 -12.84
N CYS A 117 -8.35 17.13 -12.48
CA CYS A 117 -7.22 17.67 -13.23
C CYS A 117 -7.31 17.29 -14.70
N LEU A 118 -7.72 16.06 -15.06
CA LEU A 118 -7.93 15.66 -16.47
C LEU A 118 -9.10 16.40 -17.14
N ARG A 119 -10.22 16.58 -16.44
CA ARG A 119 -11.47 17.08 -17.02
C ARG A 119 -11.61 18.60 -17.06
N ARG A 120 -11.34 19.29 -15.94
CA ARG A 120 -11.71 20.71 -15.74
C ARG A 120 -10.55 21.68 -15.88
N ARG A 121 -9.31 21.21 -15.62
CA ARG A 121 -8.07 22.00 -15.75
C ARG A 121 -8.07 23.29 -14.91
N GLU A 122 -8.83 23.31 -13.81
CA GLU A 122 -8.87 24.45 -12.91
C GLU A 122 -7.67 24.47 -11.96
N VAL A 123 -7.16 25.65 -11.62
CA VAL A 123 -6.02 25.84 -10.69
C VAL A 123 -6.33 25.24 -9.30
N SER A 124 -7.59 25.29 -8.88
CA SER A 124 -8.10 24.66 -7.65
C SER A 124 -7.82 23.15 -7.61
N ASP A 125 -8.05 22.43 -8.71
CA ASP A 125 -7.83 20.99 -8.81
C ASP A 125 -6.33 20.64 -8.76
N TYR A 126 -5.49 21.46 -9.42
CA TYR A 126 -4.04 21.32 -9.34
C TYR A 126 -3.53 21.54 -7.91
N ARG A 127 -4.06 22.52 -7.19
CA ARG A 127 -3.73 22.79 -5.78
C ARG A 127 -4.19 21.67 -4.85
N LEU A 128 -5.39 21.13 -5.08
CA LEU A 128 -5.91 19.98 -4.34
C LEU A 128 -4.97 18.78 -4.49
N LEU A 129 -4.64 18.40 -5.73
CA LEU A 129 -3.76 17.26 -6.01
C LEU A 129 -2.35 17.47 -5.43
N ASN A 130 -1.81 18.70 -5.51
CA ASN A 130 -0.53 19.05 -4.92
C ASN A 130 -0.51 18.91 -3.38
N ASN A 131 -1.60 19.30 -2.70
CA ASN A 131 -1.73 19.12 -1.26
C ASN A 131 -1.89 17.64 -0.90
N THR A 132 -2.65 16.87 -1.69
CA THR A 132 -2.79 15.43 -1.51
C THR A 132 -1.44 14.71 -1.61
N PHE A 133 -0.53 15.15 -2.49
CA PHE A 133 0.84 14.61 -2.52
C PHE A 133 1.62 14.84 -1.23
N ILE A 134 1.42 15.98 -0.53
CA ILE A 134 2.03 16.21 0.79
C ILE A 134 1.49 15.21 1.81
N PHE A 135 0.16 15.07 1.88
CA PHE A 135 -0.46 14.12 2.81
C PHE A 135 -0.04 12.68 2.51
N ALA A 136 0.08 12.31 1.23
CA ALA A 136 0.59 11.01 0.82
C ALA A 136 2.02 10.76 1.30
N MET A 137 2.91 11.76 1.22
CA MET A 137 4.27 11.64 1.75
C MET A 137 4.31 11.43 3.27
N VAL A 138 3.52 12.19 4.03
CA VAL A 138 3.43 12.03 5.50
C VAL A 138 2.89 10.64 5.85
N LEU A 139 1.85 10.21 5.14
CA LEU A 139 1.25 8.89 5.31
C LEU A 139 2.24 7.76 5.00
N ILE A 140 3.03 7.88 3.93
CA ILE A 140 4.09 6.90 3.62
C ILE A 140 5.05 6.78 4.77
N VAL A 141 5.57 7.90 5.30
CA VAL A 141 6.52 7.86 6.43
C VAL A 141 5.91 7.16 7.64
N GLY A 142 4.66 7.50 8.01
CA GLY A 142 3.96 6.84 9.11
C GLY A 142 3.75 5.33 8.88
N ASN A 143 3.40 4.95 7.66
CA ASN A 143 3.22 3.55 7.28
C ASN A 143 4.55 2.78 7.27
N THR A 144 5.64 3.37 6.77
CA THR A 144 6.98 2.79 6.81
C THR A 144 7.43 2.54 8.24
N ILE A 145 7.32 3.54 9.12
CA ILE A 145 7.71 3.40 10.53
C ILE A 145 6.91 2.28 11.20
N THR A 146 5.58 2.28 11.05
CA THR A 146 4.71 1.27 11.66
C THR A 146 5.02 -0.13 11.14
N THR A 147 5.20 -0.27 9.81
CA THR A 147 5.57 -1.54 9.17
C THR A 147 6.91 -2.04 9.68
N VAL A 148 7.94 -1.19 9.73
CA VAL A 148 9.27 -1.57 10.20
C VAL A 148 9.23 -2.00 11.67
N LEU A 149 8.55 -1.25 12.54
CA LEU A 149 8.43 -1.60 13.97
C LEU A 149 7.69 -2.94 14.18
N MET A 150 6.59 -3.15 13.45
CA MET A 150 5.85 -4.41 13.49
C MET A 150 6.71 -5.59 13.00
N GLN A 151 7.47 -5.39 11.93
CA GLN A 151 8.34 -6.43 11.38
C GLN A 151 9.54 -6.73 12.29
N ILE A 152 10.11 -5.73 12.98
CA ILE A 152 11.12 -5.96 14.02
C ILE A 152 10.54 -6.78 15.18
N ALA A 153 9.32 -6.48 15.62
CA ALA A 153 8.65 -7.25 16.67
C ALA A 153 8.40 -8.70 16.23
N ASN A 154 7.91 -8.91 15.01
CA ASN A 154 7.73 -10.24 14.42
C ASN A 154 9.05 -10.99 14.26
N TRP A 155 10.13 -10.29 13.91
CA TRP A 155 11.48 -10.87 13.77
C TRP A 155 11.98 -11.40 15.11
N ASN A 156 11.88 -10.59 16.17
CA ASN A 156 12.29 -10.99 17.51
C ASN A 156 11.50 -12.21 18.02
N ILE A 157 10.19 -12.28 17.72
CA ILE A 157 9.36 -13.46 18.06
C ILE A 157 9.86 -14.69 17.30
N MET A 158 10.04 -14.58 15.99
CA MET A 158 10.49 -15.69 15.15
C MET A 158 11.88 -16.19 15.58
N GLU A 159 12.79 -15.29 15.94
CA GLU A 159 14.11 -15.65 16.45
C GLU A 159 14.02 -16.36 17.81
N SER A 160 13.17 -15.89 18.73
CA SER A 160 13.01 -16.49 20.06
C SER A 160 12.30 -17.85 20.05
N THR A 161 11.29 -18.04 19.17
CA THR A 161 10.50 -19.26 19.12
C THR A 161 11.22 -20.36 18.34
N LEU A 162 11.92 -20.04 17.24
CA LEU A 162 12.60 -21.03 16.39
C LEU A 162 13.95 -21.55 16.92
N VAL A 163 14.38 -21.13 18.12
CA VAL A 163 15.63 -21.58 18.77
C VAL A 163 15.38 -22.69 19.80
N MET A 164 14.15 -23.20 19.94
CA MET A 164 13.89 -24.30 20.88
C MET A 164 14.65 -25.58 20.45
N PRO A 165 15.54 -26.13 21.31
CA PRO A 165 16.49 -27.19 20.98
C PRO A 165 15.88 -28.59 20.81
N GLU A 166 14.54 -28.71 20.90
CA GLU A 166 13.86 -30.00 20.95
C GLU A 166 13.32 -30.48 19.58
N THR A 167 13.63 -29.79 18.48
CA THR A 167 13.31 -30.34 17.16
C THR A 167 14.20 -31.56 16.86
N PRO A 168 13.63 -32.74 16.56
CA PRO A 168 14.39 -33.98 16.36
C PRO A 168 15.33 -33.98 15.14
N ASN A 169 15.27 -32.93 14.31
CA ASN A 169 16.25 -32.66 13.26
C ASN A 169 16.69 -31.18 13.30
N PRO A 170 17.71 -30.83 14.10
CA PRO A 170 18.15 -29.44 14.26
C PRO A 170 18.57 -28.78 12.94
N GLN A 171 19.08 -29.57 11.98
CA GLN A 171 19.47 -29.07 10.66
C GLN A 171 18.26 -28.66 9.79
N ALA A 172 17.15 -29.38 9.90
CA ALA A 172 15.91 -29.02 9.19
C ALA A 172 15.25 -27.78 9.82
N ALA A 173 15.26 -27.67 11.15
CA ALA A 173 14.75 -26.50 11.86
C ALA A 173 15.55 -25.23 11.55
N GLU A 174 16.88 -25.33 11.51
CA GLU A 174 17.77 -24.22 11.17
C GLU A 174 17.64 -23.79 9.70
N MET A 175 17.46 -24.74 8.77
CA MET A 175 17.13 -24.42 7.37
C MET A 175 15.80 -23.66 7.26
N VAL A 176 14.72 -24.16 7.89
CA VAL A 176 13.40 -23.52 7.84
C VAL A 176 13.47 -22.11 8.43
N LYS A 177 14.13 -21.93 9.57
CA LYS A 177 14.37 -20.60 10.18
C LYS A 177 15.10 -19.67 9.22
N THR A 178 16.18 -20.15 8.60
CA THR A 178 16.99 -19.35 7.66
C THR A 178 16.18 -18.94 6.44
N PHE A 179 15.41 -19.86 5.84
CA PHE A 179 14.53 -19.53 4.72
C PHE A 179 13.46 -18.50 5.11
N MET A 180 12.75 -18.71 6.22
CA MET A 180 11.72 -17.77 6.69
C MET A 180 12.30 -16.37 6.97
N MET A 181 13.46 -16.29 7.62
CA MET A 181 14.17 -15.02 7.85
C MET A 181 14.57 -14.33 6.54
N ILE A 182 15.11 -15.05 5.57
CA ILE A 182 15.50 -14.49 4.28
C ILE A 182 14.28 -13.96 3.52
N PHE A 183 13.20 -14.75 3.42
CA PHE A 183 11.99 -14.31 2.74
C PHE A 183 11.33 -13.11 3.42
N MET A 184 11.32 -13.08 4.75
CA MET A 184 10.84 -11.93 5.51
C MET A 184 11.69 -10.70 5.24
N ALA A 185 13.02 -10.81 5.28
CA ALA A 185 13.93 -9.70 4.99
C ALA A 185 13.76 -9.17 3.56
N ILE A 186 13.62 -10.07 2.56
CA ILE A 186 13.36 -9.69 1.17
C ILE A 186 11.99 -8.99 1.05
N GLY A 187 10.95 -9.56 1.64
CA GLY A 187 9.60 -8.99 1.60
C GLY A 187 9.55 -7.60 2.22
N VAL A 188 10.16 -7.41 3.40
CA VAL A 188 10.28 -6.11 4.05
C VAL A 188 11.11 -5.15 3.23
N GLY A 189 12.27 -5.60 2.71
CA GLY A 189 13.15 -4.77 1.88
C GLY A 189 12.47 -4.27 0.61
N LEU A 190 11.74 -5.14 -0.10
CA LEU A 190 10.96 -4.77 -1.28
C LEU A 190 9.80 -3.82 -0.92
N GLY A 191 9.11 -4.08 0.19
CA GLY A 191 8.03 -3.21 0.67
C GLY A 191 8.53 -1.79 1.00
N VAL A 192 9.64 -1.68 1.71
CA VAL A 192 10.29 -0.39 2.02
C VAL A 192 10.79 0.29 0.75
N ALA A 193 11.44 -0.45 -0.16
CA ALA A 193 11.91 0.10 -1.43
C ALA A 193 10.75 0.68 -2.27
N PHE A 194 9.61 -0.01 -2.30
CA PHE A 194 8.42 0.47 -2.98
C PHE A 194 7.85 1.74 -2.33
N GLN A 195 7.77 1.79 -1.00
CA GLN A 195 7.34 2.98 -0.26
C GLN A 195 8.28 4.17 -0.51
N VAL A 196 9.59 3.94 -0.55
CA VAL A 196 10.59 4.96 -0.91
C VAL A 196 10.39 5.45 -2.34
N ALA A 197 10.14 4.55 -3.30
CA ALA A 197 9.87 4.93 -4.69
C ALA A 197 8.59 5.80 -4.79
N GLN A 198 7.53 5.45 -4.07
CA GLN A 198 6.32 6.28 -3.98
C GLN A 198 6.60 7.66 -3.39
N PHE A 199 7.40 7.72 -2.32
CA PHE A 199 7.79 8.97 -1.68
C PHE A 199 8.54 9.89 -2.64
N VAL A 200 9.55 9.35 -3.35
CA VAL A 200 10.31 10.08 -4.37
C VAL A 200 9.40 10.56 -5.49
N TYR A 201 8.49 9.71 -5.96
CA TYR A 201 7.50 10.11 -6.96
C TYR A 201 6.63 11.28 -6.47
N PHE A 202 6.08 11.22 -5.26
CA PHE A 202 5.23 12.31 -4.73
C PHE A 202 6.01 13.61 -4.52
N ALA A 203 7.28 13.54 -4.12
CA ALA A 203 8.15 14.70 -4.01
C ALA A 203 8.39 15.37 -5.38
N ILE A 204 8.69 14.57 -6.41
CA ILE A 204 8.86 15.05 -7.79
C ILE A 204 7.55 15.61 -8.35
N ALA A 205 6.44 14.88 -8.16
CA ALA A 205 5.11 15.27 -8.62
C ALA A 205 4.70 16.62 -8.02
N ARG A 206 4.90 16.80 -6.71
CA ARG A 206 4.70 18.07 -6.00
C ARG A 206 5.54 19.18 -6.59
N TRP A 207 6.84 18.96 -6.78
CA TRP A 207 7.74 19.99 -7.33
C TRP A 207 7.29 20.45 -8.72
N VAL A 208 6.94 19.50 -9.60
CA VAL A 208 6.43 19.80 -10.95
C VAL A 208 5.10 20.56 -10.90
N PHE A 209 4.15 20.13 -10.07
CA PHE A 209 2.85 20.79 -9.93
C PHE A 209 2.99 22.20 -9.34
N SER A 210 3.85 22.38 -8.33
CA SER A 210 4.09 23.68 -7.72
C SER A 210 4.62 24.68 -8.75
N ASN A 211 5.60 24.29 -9.58
CA ASN A 211 6.14 25.13 -10.64
C ASN A 211 5.05 25.48 -11.69
N TYR A 212 4.21 24.51 -12.03
CA TYR A 212 3.11 24.71 -12.98
C TYR A 212 2.06 25.69 -12.44
N ILE A 213 1.61 25.53 -11.20
CA ILE A 213 0.66 26.43 -10.53
C ILE A 213 1.22 27.86 -10.48
N THR A 214 2.48 28.03 -10.09
CA THR A 214 3.11 29.37 -10.04
C THR A 214 3.26 30.03 -11.41
N THR A 215 3.26 29.25 -12.49
CA THR A 215 3.30 29.78 -13.86
C THR A 215 1.90 30.21 -14.30
N PHE A 216 0.87 29.44 -13.95
CA PHE A 216 -0.54 29.79 -14.19
C PHE A 216 -1.00 31.04 -13.44
N ASP A 217 -0.57 31.21 -12.19
CA ASP A 217 -0.94 32.40 -11.39
C ASP A 217 -0.29 33.70 -11.92
N LYS A 218 0.67 33.62 -12.85
CA LYS A 218 1.37 34.76 -13.46
C LYS A 218 0.89 35.11 -14.88
N SER A 219 0.08 34.26 -15.50
CA SER A 219 -0.48 34.43 -16.86
C SER A 219 -1.92 34.93 -16.79
#